data_AF-H6WR88-F1
#
_entry.id   AF-H6WR88-F1
#
_cell.length_a   1.000
_cell.length_b   1.000
_cell.length_c   1.000
_cell.angle_alpha   90.00
_cell.angle_beta   90.00
_cell.angle_gamma   90.00
#
_symmetry.space_group_name_H-M   'P 1'
#
loop_
_entity.id
_entity.type
_entity.pdbx_description
1 polymer ?
#
loop_
_entity_poly.entity_id
_entity_poly.type
_entity_poly.pdbx_seq_one_letter_code
_entity_poly.pdbx_strand_id
1 'polypeptide(L)'
;SEVMFLFAFFWASSHSSLAPTVEIGGIWPPKGIGVLDPREIPFLNTLILPSSGAAVTWAHHAILAGKEKRAVYALVATVSL
;
A
#
# COMPACT_ATOMS: atom_id res chain seq x y z
N SER A 1 -15.86 -9.65 -0.41
CA SER A 1 -16.12 -8.87 -1.64
C SER A 1 -14.94 -7.96 -1.98
N GLU A 2 -14.41 -7.18 -1.02
CA GLU A 2 -13.32 -6.20 -1.24
C GLU A 2 -12.03 -6.79 -1.84
N VAL A 3 -11.58 -7.95 -1.36
CA VAL A 3 -10.39 -8.62 -1.92
C VAL A 3 -10.60 -8.98 -3.39
N MET A 4 -11.78 -9.51 -3.76
CA MET A 4 -12.11 -9.85 -5.15
C MET A 4 -12.32 -8.61 -6.02
N PHE A 5 -12.83 -7.53 -5.43
CA PHE A 5 -12.91 -6.22 -6.07
C PHE A 5 -11.51 -5.69 -6.43
N LEU A 6 -10.55 -5.71 -5.49
CA LEU A 6 -9.16 -5.33 -5.78
C LEU A 6 -8.48 -6.28 -6.77
N PHE A 7 -8.73 -7.59 -6.64
CA PHE A 7 -8.20 -8.60 -7.55
C PHE A 7 -8.57 -8.33 -9.01
N ALA A 8 -9.79 -7.84 -9.29
CA ALA A 8 -10.19 -7.48 -10.65
C ALA A 8 -9.30 -6.39 -11.26
N PHE A 9 -8.86 -5.39 -10.48
CA PHE A 9 -7.93 -4.37 -10.95
C PHE A 9 -6.51 -4.93 -11.16
N PHE A 10 -6.03 -5.80 -10.25
CA PHE A 10 -4.76 -6.49 -10.45
C PHE A 10 -4.78 -7.36 -11.72
N TRP A 11 -5.88 -8.05 -11.97
CA TRP A 11 -6.10 -8.84 -13.17
C TRP A 11 -6.04 -7.97 -14.43
N ALA A 12 -6.81 -6.88 -14.47
CA ALA A 12 -6.83 -5.97 -15.61
C ALA A 12 -5.45 -5.36 -15.91
N SER A 13 -4.72 -4.95 -14.86
CA SER A 13 -3.36 -4.44 -14.98
C SER A 13 -2.41 -5.51 -15.54
N SER A 14 -2.46 -6.73 -14.99
CA SER A 14 -1.57 -7.83 -15.39
C SER A 14 -1.84 -8.28 -16.82
N HIS A 15 -3.12 -8.38 -17.20
CA HIS A 15 -3.52 -8.71 -18.57
C HIS A 15 -2.95 -7.70 -19.57
N SER A 16 -3.06 -6.41 -19.26
CA SER A 16 -2.59 -5.32 -20.13
C SER A 16 -1.06 -5.22 -20.19
N SER A 17 -0.35 -5.48 -19.09
CA SER A 17 1.11 -5.37 -19.03
C SER A 17 1.85 -6.59 -19.57
N LEU A 18 1.27 -7.80 -19.44
CA LEU A 18 1.90 -9.04 -19.90
C LEU A 18 1.78 -9.24 -21.41
N ALA A 19 0.72 -8.74 -22.03
CA ALA A 19 0.48 -8.80 -23.47
C ALA A 19 0.08 -7.42 -24.02
N PRO A 20 1.01 -6.45 -24.06
CA PRO A 20 0.72 -5.09 -24.52
C PRO A 20 0.27 -5.09 -25.97
N THR A 21 -0.77 -4.30 -26.28
CA THR A 21 -1.31 -4.20 -27.64
C THR A 21 -0.33 -3.51 -28.60
N VAL A 22 -0.47 -3.78 -29.89
CA VAL A 22 0.37 -3.15 -30.93
C VAL A 22 0.17 -1.63 -30.95
N GLU A 23 -1.03 -1.15 -30.63
CA GLU A 23 -1.39 0.27 -30.58
C GLU A 23 -0.55 1.07 -29.57
N ILE A 24 -0.12 0.44 -28.46
CA ILE A 24 0.77 1.05 -27.46
C ILE A 24 2.26 0.78 -27.73
N GLY A 25 2.59 0.21 -28.88
CA GLY A 25 3.95 -0.10 -29.31
C GLY A 25 4.47 -1.46 -28.87
N GLY A 26 3.60 -2.36 -28.39
CA GLY A 26 3.95 -3.74 -28.03
C GLY A 26 4.94 -3.88 -26.87
N ILE A 27 5.09 -2.83 -26.05
CA ILE A 27 5.97 -2.82 -24.88
C ILE A 27 5.24 -2.26 -23.66
N TRP A 28 5.68 -2.69 -22.48
CA TRP A 28 5.25 -2.12 -21.21
C TRP A 28 6.49 -1.68 -20.41
N PRO A 29 6.52 -0.45 -19.86
CA PRO A 29 5.50 0.59 -19.98
C PRO A 29 5.42 1.16 -21.40
N PRO A 30 4.24 1.69 -21.82
CA PRO A 30 4.10 2.34 -23.12
C PRO A 30 5.10 3.47 -23.33
N LYS A 31 5.52 3.68 -24.58
CA LYS A 31 6.44 4.77 -24.94
C LYS A 31 5.86 6.12 -24.54
N GLY A 32 6.71 6.99 -24.01
CA GLY A 32 6.33 8.35 -23.59
C GLY A 32 5.77 8.46 -22.17
N ILE A 33 5.57 7.34 -21.46
CA ILE A 33 5.18 7.35 -20.05
C ILE A 33 6.42 7.33 -19.15
N GLY A 34 6.59 8.38 -18.35
CA GLY A 34 7.57 8.41 -17.26
C GLY A 34 7.03 7.63 -16.06
N VAL A 35 7.79 6.63 -15.61
CA VAL A 35 7.42 5.81 -14.44
C VAL A 35 8.13 6.34 -13.20
N LEU A 36 7.43 6.35 -12.07
CA LEU A 36 8.00 6.68 -10.77
C LEU A 36 9.06 5.65 -10.38
N ASP A 37 10.19 6.09 -9.83
CA ASP A 37 11.19 5.16 -9.29
C ASP A 37 10.59 4.42 -8.08
N PRO A 38 10.54 3.07 -8.09
CA PRO A 38 10.03 2.31 -6.96
C PRO A 38 10.78 2.54 -5.64
N ARG A 39 12.04 3.01 -5.68
CA ARG A 39 12.92 3.19 -4.51
C ARG A 39 12.76 4.55 -3.82
N GLU A 40 12.00 5.46 -4.40
CA GLU A 40 11.77 6.79 -3.82
C GLU A 40 10.50 6.80 -2.96
N ILE A 41 9.52 7.61 -3.33
CA ILE A 41 8.27 7.80 -2.59
C ILE A 41 7.48 6.49 -2.40
N PRO A 42 7.35 5.60 -3.42
CA PRO A 42 6.62 4.33 -3.23
C PRO A 42 7.26 3.42 -2.17
N PHE A 43 8.59 3.41 -2.07
CA PHE A 43 9.30 2.64 -1.05
C PHE A 43 9.02 3.18 0.35
N LEU A 44 9.04 4.50 0.53
CA LEU A 44 8.71 5.13 1.81
C LEU A 44 7.28 4.76 2.25
N ASN A 45 6.29 4.82 1.35
CA ASN A 45 4.92 4.42 1.66
C ASN A 45 4.82 2.95 2.08
N THR A 46 5.64 2.09 1.47
CA THR A 46 5.74 0.66 1.82
C THR A 46 6.33 0.45 3.21
N LEU A 47 7.14 1.37 3.74
CA LEU A 47 7.64 1.32 5.11
C LEU A 47 6.65 1.91 6.12
N ILE A 48 5.98 2.99 5.76
CA ILE A 48 4.98 3.66 6.61
C ILE A 48 3.83 2.72 6.98
N LEU A 49 3.30 1.97 6.00
CA LEU A 49 2.15 1.07 6.20
C LEU A 49 2.40 -0.05 7.24
N PRO A 50 3.49 -0.84 7.19
CA PRO A 50 3.79 -1.81 8.24
C PRO A 50 4.17 -1.15 9.57
N SER A 51 4.77 0.04 9.56
CA SER A 51 5.01 0.81 10.80
C SER A 51 3.70 1.23 11.48
N SER A 52 2.70 1.72 10.75
CA SER A 52 1.38 2.04 11.31
C SER A 52 0.64 0.78 11.75
N GLY A 53 0.82 -0.35 11.04
CA GLY A 53 0.38 -1.69 11.46
C GLY A 53 0.97 -2.16 12.80
N ALA A 54 2.26 -1.92 13.03
CA ALA A 54 2.90 -2.19 14.31
C ALA A 54 2.36 -1.26 15.43
N ALA A 55 2.14 0.02 15.12
CA ALA A 55 1.57 0.98 16.06
C ALA A 55 0.14 0.62 16.49
N VAL A 56 -0.72 0.16 15.59
CA VAL A 56 -2.09 -0.24 15.95
C VAL A 56 -2.10 -1.53 16.76
N THR A 57 -1.18 -2.45 16.48
CA THR A 57 -0.97 -3.66 17.29
C THR A 57 -0.54 -3.30 18.71
N TRP A 58 0.33 -2.29 18.85
CA TRP A 58 0.70 -1.76 20.16
C TRP A 58 -0.49 -1.09 20.87
N ALA A 59 -1.30 -0.30 20.16
CA ALA A 59 -2.51 0.29 20.71
C ALA A 59 -3.46 -0.80 21.25
N HIS A 60 -3.67 -1.87 20.49
CA HIS A 60 -4.49 -3.00 20.90
C HIS A 60 -3.97 -3.65 22.20
N HIS A 61 -2.66 -3.95 22.29
CA HIS A 61 -2.09 -4.50 23.52
C HIS A 61 -2.13 -3.53 24.71
N ALA A 62 -2.02 -2.23 24.47
CA ALA A 62 -2.15 -1.22 25.53
C ALA A 62 -3.58 -1.16 26.09
N ILE A 63 -4.60 -1.32 25.25
CA ILE A 63 -6.01 -1.45 25.66
C ILE A 63 -6.19 -2.69 26.53
N LEU A 64 -5.71 -3.85 26.07
CA LEU A 64 -5.81 -5.10 26.83
C LEU A 64 -5.10 -5.04 28.20
N ALA A 65 -4.03 -4.26 28.30
CA ALA A 65 -3.30 -4.04 29.54
C ALA A 65 -3.88 -2.92 30.44
N GLY A 66 -5.02 -2.32 30.08
CA GLY A 66 -5.66 -1.22 30.82
C GLY A 66 -4.89 0.10 30.80
N LYS A 67 -3.96 0.30 29.86
CA LYS A 67 -3.09 1.49 29.77
C LYS A 67 -3.65 2.52 28.80
N GLU A 68 -4.71 3.21 29.19
CA GLU A 68 -5.47 4.16 28.36
C GLU A 68 -4.59 5.21 27.67
N LYS A 69 -3.73 5.92 28.42
CA LYS A 69 -2.84 6.95 27.84
C LYS A 69 -1.93 6.39 26.74
N ARG A 70 -1.41 5.17 26.93
CA ARG A 70 -0.54 4.53 25.93
C ARG A 70 -1.33 4.05 24.71
N ALA A 71 -2.55 3.59 24.90
CA ALA A 71 -3.44 3.24 23.79
C ALA A 71 -3.74 4.48 22.92
N VAL A 72 -4.04 5.62 23.54
CA VAL A 72 -4.26 6.89 22.82
C VAL A 72 -3.01 7.32 22.06
N TYR A 73 -1.84 7.33 22.70
CA TYR A 73 -0.59 7.70 22.01
C TYR A 73 -0.27 6.77 20.83
N ALA A 74 -0.43 5.46 21.00
CA ALA A 74 -0.20 4.49 19.94
C ALA A 74 -1.20 4.65 18.78
N LEU A 75 -2.47 4.92 19.07
CA LEU A 75 -3.49 5.17 18.04
C LEU A 75 -3.23 6.47 17.28
N VAL A 76 -2.81 7.54 17.98
CA VAL A 76 -2.39 8.79 17.33
C VAL A 76 -1.20 8.55 16.41
N ALA A 77 -0.23 7.73 16.84
CA ALA A 77 0.90 7.33 15.98
C ALA A 77 0.43 6.56 14.75
N THR A 78 -0.53 5.64 14.86
CA THR A 78 -1.13 4.94 13.70
C THR A 78 -1.77 5.87 12.70
N VAL A 79 -2.51 6.90 13.14
CA VAL A 79 -3.22 7.82 12.22
C VAL A 79 -2.28 8.86 11.61
N SER A 80 -1.20 9.21 12.30
CA SER A 80 -0.23 10.21 11.84
C SER A 80 0.81 9.64 10.86
N LEU A 81 1.00 8.31 10.87
CA LEU A 81 1.85 7.57 9.95
C LEU A 81 1.03 7.14 8.73
#